data_AF-A0A535LSS4-F1
#
_entry.id   AF-A0A535LSS4-F1
#
_cell.length_a   1.000
_cell.length_b   1.000
_cell.length_c   1.000
_cell.angle_alpha   90.00
_cell.angle_beta   90.00
_cell.angle_gamma   90.00
#
_symmetry.space_group_name_H-M   'P 1'
#
loop_
_entity.id
_entity.type
_entity.pdbx_description
1 polymer ?
#
loop_
_entity_poly.entity_id
_entity_poly.type
_entity_poly.pdbx_seq_one_letter_code
_entity_poly.pdbx_strand_id
1 'polypeptide(L)'
;MKVLVVGSGAREHALVWKCVQSDLVERVYCAPGNGGTGGMARNVPIGAADVVRIVEFAKRERLGLVILGPEAAVEAGVGDALRSAGFNVFGPNRGAGRIESSKSFAKQLMVRAGIPTADFAVFTQPEPARAWARERNGLVAVKADGLARGKGVIVCASVEEANSAIDAMLVQSRFGKSGATVVLEERLEGAELSVLGITDGTDVVALAPGVSNRTSSPSPWRRQRALWRASPTRPGARGRRSGWWSRPRTIPMTRS
;
A
#
# COMPACT_ATOMS: atom_id res chain seq x y z
N MET A 1 12.13 23.97 -2.54
CA MET A 1 12.24 23.23 -1.24
C MET A 1 13.12 22.00 -1.42
N LYS A 2 13.75 21.50 -0.35
CA LYS A 2 14.51 20.22 -0.37
C LYS A 2 13.64 19.07 0.12
N VAL A 3 13.65 17.95 -0.60
CA VAL A 3 12.81 16.77 -0.32
C VAL A 3 13.69 15.59 0.05
N LEU A 4 13.27 14.81 1.05
CA LEU A 4 13.86 13.49 1.35
C LEU A 4 12.84 12.40 1.07
N VAL A 5 13.20 11.42 0.25
CA VAL A 5 12.45 10.17 0.08
C VAL A 5 13.14 9.08 0.89
N VAL A 6 12.43 8.50 1.86
CA VAL A 6 12.95 7.43 2.73
C VAL A 6 12.65 6.08 2.08
N GLY A 7 13.66 5.23 1.93
CA GLY A 7 13.63 3.89 1.37
C GLY A 7 14.64 3.67 0.24
N SER A 8 14.54 2.51 -0.41
CA SER A 8 15.51 2.05 -1.41
C SER A 8 14.91 1.15 -2.49
N GLY A 9 13.59 0.98 -2.51
CA GLY A 9 12.89 0.15 -3.48
C GLY A 9 12.56 0.87 -4.79
N ALA A 10 11.86 0.15 -5.67
CA ALA A 10 11.38 0.71 -6.93
C ALA A 10 10.31 1.80 -6.73
N ARG A 11 9.50 1.71 -5.67
CA ARG A 11 8.54 2.75 -5.28
C ARG A 11 9.26 4.07 -4.98
N GLU A 12 10.31 4.02 -4.19
CA GLU A 12 11.08 5.21 -3.85
C GLU A 12 11.82 5.78 -5.05
N HIS A 13 12.31 4.93 -5.95
CA HIS A 13 12.86 5.39 -7.22
C HIS A 13 11.82 6.15 -8.05
N ALA A 14 10.60 5.63 -8.21
CA ALA A 14 9.53 6.33 -8.92
C ALA A 14 9.14 7.66 -8.24
N LEU A 15 9.10 7.70 -6.90
CA LEU A 15 8.84 8.92 -6.13
C LEU A 15 9.96 9.96 -6.33
N VAL A 16 11.22 9.55 -6.24
CA VAL A 16 12.37 10.43 -6.52
C VAL A 16 12.30 10.96 -7.94
N TRP A 17 12.10 10.09 -8.93
CA TRP A 17 11.94 10.46 -10.34
C TRP A 17 10.82 11.49 -10.54
N LYS A 18 9.71 11.36 -9.81
CA LYS A 18 8.63 12.33 -9.92
C LYS A 18 8.94 13.65 -9.19
N CYS A 19 9.61 13.60 -8.05
CA CYS A 19 9.98 14.78 -7.27
C CYS A 19 10.96 15.70 -8.02
N VAL A 20 11.94 15.13 -8.73
CA VAL A 20 12.93 15.92 -9.49
C VAL A 20 12.34 16.72 -10.66
N GLN A 21 11.11 16.40 -11.09
CA GLN A 21 10.41 17.12 -12.16
C GLN A 21 9.60 18.33 -11.66
N SER A 22 9.55 18.56 -10.35
CA SER A 22 8.71 19.62 -9.77
C SER A 22 9.50 20.92 -9.64
N ASP A 23 8.97 22.01 -10.19
CA ASP A 23 9.57 23.36 -10.07
C ASP A 23 9.62 23.87 -8.61
N LEU A 24 8.84 23.25 -7.72
CA LEU A 24 8.89 23.55 -6.28
C LEU A 24 10.07 22.88 -5.57
N VAL A 25 10.76 21.94 -6.22
CA VAL A 25 11.82 21.11 -5.63
C VAL A 25 13.18 21.58 -6.12
N GLU A 26 14.03 22.00 -5.17
CA GLU A 26 15.41 22.44 -5.42
C GLU A 26 16.37 21.25 -5.45
N ARG A 27 16.13 20.28 -4.57
CA ARG A 27 17.00 19.11 -4.41
C ARG A 27 16.24 17.94 -3.81
N VAL A 28 16.53 16.75 -4.31
CA VAL A 28 16.02 15.49 -3.77
C VAL A 28 17.15 14.69 -3.13
N TYR A 29 16.89 14.19 -1.93
CA TYR A 29 17.69 13.20 -1.23
C TYR A 29 16.94 11.87 -1.18
N CYS A 30 17.66 10.76 -1.16
CA CYS A 30 17.08 9.44 -0.91
C CYS A 30 17.87 8.69 0.17
N ALA A 31 17.19 8.11 1.16
CA ALA A 31 17.85 7.45 2.29
C ALA A 31 17.32 6.01 2.50
N PRO A 32 18.12 4.95 2.24
CA PRO A 32 19.47 5.00 1.68
C PRO A 32 19.53 5.20 0.16
N GLY A 33 18.41 5.03 -0.54
CA GLY A 33 18.37 4.98 -2.00
C GLY A 33 18.96 3.70 -2.58
N ASN A 34 19.07 3.66 -3.91
CA ASN A 34 19.65 2.57 -4.69
C ASN A 34 20.45 3.11 -5.90
N GLY A 35 21.02 2.22 -6.71
CA GLY A 35 21.81 2.62 -7.89
C GLY A 35 21.04 3.48 -8.90
N GLY A 36 19.71 3.29 -9.02
CA GLY A 36 18.86 4.10 -9.90
C GLY A 36 18.62 5.51 -9.36
N THR A 37 18.34 5.65 -8.07
CA THR A 37 18.13 6.97 -7.46
C THR A 37 19.39 7.84 -7.46
N GLY A 38 20.58 7.23 -7.39
CA GLY A 38 21.85 7.95 -7.39
C GLY A 38 22.11 8.78 -8.65
N GLY A 39 21.47 8.45 -9.79
CA GLY A 39 21.59 9.22 -11.02
C GLY A 39 20.72 10.48 -11.09
N MET A 40 19.79 10.66 -10.14
CA MET A 40 18.80 11.75 -10.14
C MET A 40 18.66 12.48 -8.80
N ALA A 41 19.13 11.87 -7.70
CA ALA A 41 19.09 12.41 -6.35
C ALA A 41 20.37 12.06 -5.60
N ARG A 42 20.66 12.78 -4.51
CA ARG A 42 21.76 12.41 -3.62
C ARG A 42 21.29 11.30 -2.67
N ASN A 43 21.80 10.10 -2.87
CA ASN A 43 21.67 9.02 -1.90
C ASN A 43 22.45 9.35 -0.62
N VAL A 44 21.88 9.02 0.52
CA VAL A 44 22.45 9.30 1.85
C VAL A 44 22.51 7.98 2.62
N PRO A 45 23.67 7.56 3.15
CA PRO A 45 23.84 6.25 3.79
C PRO A 45 23.22 6.20 5.19
N ILE A 46 21.90 6.37 5.26
CA ILE A 46 21.06 6.32 6.47
C ILE A 46 19.98 5.27 6.23
N GLY A 47 19.81 4.35 7.17
CA GLY A 47 18.79 3.32 7.08
C GLY A 47 17.38 3.90 7.18
N ALA A 48 16.41 3.29 6.50
CA ALA A 48 15.03 3.80 6.44
C ALA A 48 14.32 3.84 7.81
N ALA A 49 14.76 3.02 8.78
CA ALA A 49 14.24 2.97 10.15
C ALA A 49 15.15 3.70 11.16
N ASP A 50 16.20 4.39 10.70
CA ASP A 50 17.14 5.11 11.57
C ASP A 50 16.58 6.50 11.93
N VAL A 51 15.67 6.51 12.92
CA VAL A 51 14.93 7.69 13.34
C VAL A 51 15.87 8.85 13.69
N VAL A 52 16.91 8.59 14.48
CA VAL A 52 17.82 9.61 14.99
C VAL A 52 18.56 10.28 13.83
N ARG A 53 19.21 9.49 12.97
CA ARG A 53 20.00 10.06 11.87
C ARG A 53 19.13 10.72 10.81
N ILE A 54 17.92 10.24 10.58
CA ILE A 54 16.96 10.89 9.66
C ILE A 54 16.57 12.28 10.20
N VAL A 55 16.23 12.41 11.49
CA VAL A 55 15.85 13.69 12.09
C VAL A 55 17.03 14.67 12.08
N GLU A 56 18.23 14.21 12.43
CA GLU A 56 19.45 15.04 12.37
C GLU A 56 19.77 15.50 10.94
N PHE A 57 19.63 14.60 9.96
CA PHE A 57 19.78 14.93 8.55
C PHE A 57 18.76 15.99 8.12
N ALA A 58 17.49 15.83 8.52
CA ALA A 58 16.43 16.76 8.17
C ALA A 58 16.71 18.17 8.67
N LYS A 59 17.19 18.29 9.92
CA LYS A 59 17.62 19.55 10.53
C LYS A 59 18.80 20.17 9.80
N ARG A 60 19.87 19.40 9.58
CA ARG A 60 21.10 19.89 8.94
C ARG A 60 20.85 20.40 7.52
N GLU A 61 20.07 19.66 6.73
CA GLU A 61 19.80 20.02 5.34
C GLU A 61 18.68 21.04 5.17
N ARG A 62 17.91 21.32 6.24
CA ARG A 62 16.71 22.18 6.23
C ARG A 62 15.69 21.67 5.21
N LEU A 63 15.25 20.42 5.40
CA LEU A 63 14.26 19.80 4.52
C LEU A 63 12.91 20.50 4.63
N GLY A 64 12.23 20.65 3.49
CA GLY A 64 10.87 21.19 3.44
C GLY A 64 9.79 20.11 3.43
N LEU A 65 10.13 18.89 3.00
CA LEU A 65 9.22 17.74 2.94
C LEU A 65 10.00 16.42 3.09
N VAL A 66 9.45 15.49 3.86
CA VAL A 66 9.93 14.10 3.93
C VAL A 66 8.81 13.16 3.50
N ILE A 67 9.11 12.25 2.57
CA ILE A 67 8.18 11.25 2.04
C ILE A 67 8.61 9.88 2.56
N LEU A 68 7.75 9.21 3.32
CA LEU A 68 7.99 7.86 3.81
C LEU A 68 7.59 6.84 2.75
N GLY A 69 8.55 6.08 2.24
CA GLY A 69 8.33 4.97 1.32
C GLY A 69 7.94 3.69 2.06
N PRO A 70 8.87 3.05 2.80
CA PRO A 70 8.66 1.74 3.38
C PRO A 70 7.86 1.79 4.69
N GLU A 71 7.04 0.78 4.88
CA GLU A 71 6.28 0.48 6.08
C GLU A 71 7.16 0.38 7.34
N ALA A 72 8.41 -0.08 7.19
CA ALA A 72 9.37 -0.16 8.29
C ALA A 72 9.72 1.22 8.89
N ALA A 73 9.74 2.29 8.08
CA ALA A 73 9.98 3.64 8.57
C ALA A 73 8.79 4.14 9.41
N VAL A 74 7.57 3.78 9.01
CA VAL A 74 6.33 4.08 9.74
C VAL A 74 6.32 3.32 11.07
N GLU A 75 6.62 2.02 11.05
CA GLU A 75 6.65 1.19 12.26
C GLU A 75 7.70 1.68 13.27
N ALA A 76 8.86 2.14 12.79
CA ALA A 76 9.92 2.72 13.61
C ALA A 76 9.56 4.10 14.19
N GLY A 77 8.48 4.75 13.74
CA GLY A 77 8.07 6.08 14.20
C GLY A 77 8.89 7.22 13.61
N VAL A 78 9.48 7.03 12.42
CA VAL A 78 10.25 8.10 11.73
C VAL A 78 9.37 9.32 11.46
N GLY A 79 8.14 9.09 11.00
CA GLY A 79 7.20 10.17 10.70
C GLY A 79 6.77 10.95 11.93
N ASP A 80 6.51 10.26 13.04
CA ASP A 80 6.18 10.87 14.32
C ASP A 80 7.31 11.77 14.82
N ALA A 81 8.55 11.27 14.81
CA ALA A 81 9.71 12.03 15.27
C ALA A 81 9.99 13.28 14.42
N LEU A 82 9.84 13.18 13.10
CA LEU A 82 10.01 14.31 12.18
C LEU A 82 8.91 15.38 12.38
N ARG A 83 7.65 14.98 12.56
CA ARG A 83 6.56 15.92 12.86
C ARG A 83 6.77 16.63 14.18
N SER A 84 7.17 15.90 15.23
CA SER A 84 7.52 16.50 16.53
C SER A 84 8.71 17.48 16.44
N ALA A 85 9.59 17.28 15.46
CA ALA A 85 10.69 18.20 15.16
C ALA A 85 10.30 19.34 14.19
N GLY A 86 9.03 19.49 13.83
CA GLY A 86 8.51 20.58 13.01
C GLY A 86 8.61 20.40 11.50
N PHE A 87 8.87 19.18 11.01
CA PHE A 87 8.96 18.90 9.57
C PHE A 87 7.64 18.45 8.96
N ASN A 88 7.41 18.84 7.71
CA ASN A 88 6.32 18.28 6.90
C ASN A 88 6.66 16.85 6.50
N VAL A 89 5.75 15.92 6.82
CA VAL A 89 5.92 14.50 6.52
C VAL A 89 4.71 13.98 5.75
N PHE A 90 4.97 13.44 4.57
CA PHE A 90 4.04 12.63 3.81
C PHE A 90 4.22 11.15 4.17
N GLY A 91 3.17 10.54 4.72
CA GLY A 91 3.16 9.17 5.22
C GLY A 91 2.47 9.09 6.58
N PRO A 92 1.86 7.95 6.95
CA PRO A 92 1.12 7.85 8.20
C PRO A 92 2.02 8.02 9.43
N ASN A 93 1.41 8.37 10.57
CA ASN A 93 2.05 8.20 11.88
C ASN A 93 2.04 6.71 12.27
N ARG A 94 2.82 6.32 13.29
CA ARG A 94 2.92 4.91 13.71
C ARG A 94 1.56 4.29 14.06
N GLY A 95 0.67 5.08 14.67
CA GLY A 95 -0.69 4.64 15.04
C GLY A 95 -1.56 4.32 13.83
N ALA A 96 -1.60 5.21 12.84
CA ALA A 96 -2.34 5.05 11.58
C ALA A 96 -1.72 3.94 10.72
N GLY A 97 -0.39 3.78 10.74
CA GLY A 97 0.32 2.71 10.04
C GLY A 97 -0.07 1.30 10.48
N ARG A 98 -0.74 1.14 11.63
CA ARG A 98 -1.26 -0.15 12.09
C ARG A 98 -2.25 -0.79 11.13
N ILE A 99 -2.94 0.01 10.30
CA ILE A 99 -3.83 -0.53 9.27
C ILE A 99 -3.10 -1.43 8.27
N GLU A 100 -1.79 -1.25 8.09
CA GLU A 100 -0.96 -2.11 7.24
C GLU A 100 -0.15 -3.13 8.06
N SER A 101 0.36 -2.72 9.23
CA SER A 101 1.25 -3.59 10.03
C SER A 101 0.53 -4.67 10.84
N SER A 102 -0.79 -4.56 11.07
CA SER A 102 -1.60 -5.58 11.75
C SER A 102 -2.90 -5.84 10.98
N LYS A 103 -3.00 -7.04 10.40
CA LYS A 103 -4.17 -7.45 9.60
C LYS A 103 -5.43 -7.56 10.45
N SER A 104 -5.32 -8.08 11.66
CA SER A 104 -6.42 -8.18 12.62
C SER A 104 -6.95 -6.79 12.98
N PHE A 105 -6.08 -5.82 13.23
CA PHE A 105 -6.48 -4.42 13.45
C PHE A 105 -7.22 -3.86 12.24
N ALA A 106 -6.68 -4.07 11.02
CA ALA A 106 -7.32 -3.62 9.79
C ALA A 106 -8.72 -4.22 9.58
N LYS A 107 -8.86 -5.54 9.80
CA LYS A 107 -10.14 -6.24 9.68
C LYS A 107 -11.17 -5.77 10.70
N GLN A 108 -10.76 -5.60 11.96
CA GLN A 108 -11.64 -5.04 13.00
C GLN A 108 -12.03 -3.59 12.73
N LEU A 109 -11.12 -2.78 12.15
CA LEU A 109 -11.44 -1.42 11.73
C LEU A 109 -12.49 -1.42 10.62
N MET A 110 -12.33 -2.27 9.60
CA MET A 110 -13.30 -2.39 8.51
C MET A 110 -14.68 -2.78 9.02
N VAL A 111 -14.78 -3.79 9.90
CA VAL A 111 -16.07 -4.18 10.51
C VAL A 111 -16.70 -3.02 11.28
N ARG A 112 -15.95 -2.35 12.15
CA ARG A 112 -16.46 -1.21 12.93
C ARG A 112 -16.92 -0.05 12.06
N ALA A 113 -16.27 0.16 10.91
CA ALA A 113 -16.58 1.21 9.96
C ALA A 113 -17.64 0.81 8.91
N GLY A 114 -18.17 -0.43 8.96
CA GLY A 114 -19.12 -0.92 7.95
C GLY A 114 -18.51 -1.10 6.56
N ILE A 115 -17.18 -1.23 6.45
CA ILE A 115 -16.47 -1.45 5.19
C ILE A 115 -16.54 -2.94 4.84
N PRO A 116 -17.05 -3.31 3.65
CA PRO A 116 -17.11 -4.70 3.22
C PRO A 116 -15.73 -5.35 3.20
N THR A 117 -15.62 -6.51 3.82
CA THR A 117 -14.40 -7.33 3.85
C THR A 117 -14.78 -8.79 3.98
N ALA A 118 -13.89 -9.70 3.59
CA ALA A 118 -14.06 -11.14 3.79
C ALA A 118 -14.45 -11.48 5.24
N ASP A 119 -15.34 -12.43 5.45
CA ASP A 119 -15.54 -13.03 6.76
C ASP A 119 -14.20 -13.55 7.31
N PHE A 120 -13.96 -13.35 8.60
CA PHE A 120 -12.67 -13.62 9.21
C PHE A 120 -12.74 -13.93 10.70
N ALA A 121 -11.72 -14.64 11.17
CA ALA A 121 -11.46 -14.82 12.59
C ALA A 121 -9.96 -14.76 12.88
N VAL A 122 -9.62 -14.43 14.12
CA VAL A 122 -8.24 -14.25 14.59
C VAL A 122 -7.92 -15.33 15.61
N PHE A 123 -6.78 -15.99 15.44
CA PHE A 123 -6.39 -17.13 16.26
C PHE A 123 -4.94 -17.03 16.74
N THR A 124 -4.73 -17.51 17.96
CA THR A 124 -3.40 -17.72 18.57
C THR A 124 -3.13 -19.19 18.85
N GLN A 125 -4.14 -20.06 18.70
CA GLN A 125 -4.07 -21.49 18.95
C GLN A 125 -4.45 -22.26 17.69
N PRO A 126 -3.75 -23.36 17.36
CA PRO A 126 -3.96 -24.09 16.11
C PRO A 126 -5.32 -24.78 16.06
N GLU A 127 -5.76 -25.45 17.14
CA GLU A 127 -7.01 -26.23 17.11
C GLU A 127 -8.26 -25.39 16.79
N PRO A 128 -8.51 -24.24 17.45
CA PRO A 128 -9.60 -23.35 17.06
C PRO A 128 -9.50 -22.85 15.61
N ALA A 129 -8.28 -22.56 15.12
CA ALA A 129 -8.08 -22.13 13.74
C ALA A 129 -8.42 -23.24 12.73
N ARG A 130 -8.03 -24.49 13.03
CA ARG A 130 -8.31 -25.67 12.21
C ARG A 130 -9.81 -25.97 12.16
N ALA A 131 -10.51 -25.86 13.29
CA ALA A 131 -11.96 -26.02 13.35
C ALA A 131 -12.67 -25.00 12.45
N TRP A 132 -12.30 -23.72 12.57
CA TRP A 132 -12.87 -22.64 11.75
C TRP A 132 -12.60 -22.81 10.25
N ALA A 133 -11.39 -23.28 9.88
CA ALA A 133 -11.06 -23.59 8.50
C ALA A 133 -11.86 -24.78 7.96
N ARG A 134 -12.07 -25.81 8.78
CA ARG A 134 -12.84 -27.01 8.42
C ARG A 134 -14.32 -26.69 8.14
N GLU A 135 -14.93 -25.81 8.94
CA GLU A 135 -16.30 -25.32 8.69
C GLU A 135 -16.45 -24.66 7.31
N ARG A 136 -15.35 -24.18 6.73
CA ARG A 136 -15.27 -23.54 5.40
C ARG A 136 -14.66 -24.46 4.33
N ASN A 137 -14.66 -25.77 4.57
CA ASN A 137 -14.08 -26.78 3.67
C ASN A 137 -12.59 -26.53 3.31
N GLY A 138 -11.87 -25.77 4.15
CA GLY A 138 -10.48 -25.37 3.91
C GLY A 138 -10.29 -24.29 2.83
N LEU A 139 -11.37 -23.71 2.30
CA LEU A 139 -11.34 -22.61 1.33
C LEU A 139 -11.10 -21.27 2.02
N VAL A 140 -9.90 -21.11 2.57
CA VAL A 140 -9.52 -19.96 3.39
C VAL A 140 -8.18 -19.36 2.96
N ALA A 141 -7.95 -18.11 3.32
CA ALA A 141 -6.61 -17.51 3.30
C ALA A 141 -6.07 -17.43 4.74
N VAL A 142 -4.95 -18.10 5.01
CA VAL A 142 -4.24 -18.05 6.29
C VAL A 142 -3.18 -16.95 6.22
N LYS A 143 -3.31 -15.92 7.05
CA LYS A 143 -2.45 -14.74 7.03
C LYS A 143 -1.79 -14.52 8.39
N ALA A 144 -0.48 -14.31 8.42
CA ALA A 144 0.22 -13.84 9.61
C ALA A 144 -0.24 -12.41 9.94
N ASP A 145 -0.50 -12.08 11.20
CA ASP A 145 -1.02 -10.75 11.57
C ASP A 145 -0.03 -9.62 11.20
N GLY A 146 1.23 -9.79 11.59
CA GLY A 146 2.28 -8.79 11.45
C GLY A 146 2.85 -8.60 10.05
N LEU A 147 3.86 -7.73 9.95
CA LEU A 147 4.67 -7.56 8.75
C LEU A 147 5.52 -8.82 8.51
N ALA A 148 5.09 -9.63 7.54
CA ALA A 148 5.77 -10.87 7.14
C ALA A 148 6.48 -10.73 5.78
N ARG A 149 6.92 -9.51 5.43
CA ARG A 149 7.65 -9.17 4.18
C ARG A 149 7.02 -9.76 2.91
N GLY A 150 5.69 -9.72 2.82
CA GLY A 150 4.94 -10.25 1.67
C GLY A 150 4.87 -11.78 1.56
N LYS A 151 5.40 -12.54 2.52
CA LYS A 151 5.38 -14.03 2.52
C LYS A 151 4.40 -14.65 3.52
N GLY A 152 3.73 -13.84 4.34
CA GLY A 152 2.84 -14.31 5.39
C GLY A 152 1.38 -14.47 4.96
N VAL A 153 1.10 -14.80 3.70
CA VAL A 153 -0.26 -15.08 3.21
C VAL A 153 -0.22 -16.37 2.41
N ILE A 154 -1.03 -17.34 2.81
CA ILE A 154 -1.19 -18.63 2.13
C ILE A 154 -2.68 -18.77 1.79
N VAL A 155 -3.00 -18.90 0.51
CA VAL A 155 -4.37 -19.15 0.04
C VAL A 155 -4.53 -20.65 -0.13
N CYS A 156 -5.50 -21.23 0.56
CA CYS A 156 -5.73 -22.67 0.61
C CYS A 156 -6.93 -23.05 -0.25
N ALA A 157 -6.88 -24.27 -0.80
CA ALA A 157 -7.92 -24.89 -1.59
C ALA A 157 -8.47 -26.18 -0.95
N SER A 158 -7.91 -26.62 0.19
CA SER A 158 -8.36 -27.80 0.93
C SER A 158 -8.10 -27.67 2.44
N VAL A 159 -8.73 -28.55 3.22
CA VAL A 159 -8.55 -28.60 4.68
C VAL A 159 -7.10 -28.96 5.04
N GLU A 160 -6.47 -29.85 4.27
CA GLU A 160 -5.08 -30.27 4.45
C GLU A 160 -4.11 -29.11 4.22
N GLU A 161 -4.33 -28.32 3.17
CA GLU A 161 -3.54 -27.11 2.89
C GLU A 161 -3.72 -26.07 4.00
N ALA A 162 -4.95 -25.86 4.46
CA ALA A 162 -5.26 -24.93 5.55
C ALA A 162 -4.56 -25.35 6.86
N ASN A 163 -4.66 -26.62 7.23
CA ASN A 163 -3.99 -27.16 8.42
C ASN A 163 -2.47 -27.01 8.32
N SER A 164 -1.89 -27.30 7.17
CA SER A 164 -0.44 -27.15 6.93
C SER A 164 0.00 -25.68 7.04
N ALA A 165 -0.80 -24.75 6.52
CA ALA A 165 -0.55 -23.32 6.63
C ALA A 165 -0.64 -22.82 8.08
N ILE A 166 -1.64 -23.29 8.83
CA ILE A 166 -1.81 -23.00 10.26
C ILE A 166 -0.60 -23.49 11.04
N ASP A 167 -0.15 -24.72 10.80
CA ASP A 167 1.00 -25.31 11.51
C ASP A 167 2.30 -24.58 11.21
N ALA A 168 2.50 -24.20 9.94
CA ALA A 168 3.65 -23.41 9.53
C ALA A 168 3.72 -22.07 10.29
N MET A 169 2.57 -21.45 10.60
CA MET A 169 2.52 -20.16 11.28
C MET A 169 2.50 -20.28 12.81
N LEU A 170 1.57 -21.05 13.39
CA LEU A 170 1.30 -21.11 14.83
C LEU A 170 2.12 -22.15 15.59
N VAL A 171 2.55 -23.25 14.95
CA VAL A 171 3.30 -24.33 15.62
C VAL A 171 4.79 -24.18 15.36
N GLN A 172 5.16 -24.10 14.08
CA GLN A 172 6.56 -24.03 13.66
C GLN A 172 7.17 -22.63 13.80
N SER A 173 6.35 -21.61 14.12
CA SER A 173 6.78 -20.21 14.30
C SER A 173 7.62 -19.68 13.14
N ARG A 174 7.35 -20.10 11.88
CA ARG A 174 8.19 -19.77 10.71
C ARG A 174 8.31 -18.27 10.43
N PHE A 175 7.39 -17.47 10.97
CA PHE A 175 7.36 -16.02 10.80
C PHE A 175 7.74 -15.24 12.08
N GLY A 176 8.33 -15.92 13.08
CA GLY A 176 8.69 -15.32 14.36
C GLY A 176 7.48 -14.72 15.08
N LYS A 177 7.67 -13.57 15.75
CA LYS A 177 6.60 -12.85 16.47
C LYS A 177 5.39 -12.50 15.58
N SER A 178 5.61 -12.25 14.28
CA SER A 178 4.53 -11.93 13.33
C SER A 178 3.58 -13.12 13.08
N GLY A 179 4.03 -14.36 13.35
CA GLY A 179 3.25 -15.59 13.20
C GLY A 179 2.54 -16.08 14.47
N ALA A 180 2.74 -15.43 15.63
CA ALA A 180 2.09 -15.80 16.90
C ALA A 180 0.57 -15.56 16.90
N THR A 181 0.09 -14.81 15.91
CA THR A 181 -1.32 -14.56 15.67
C THR A 181 -1.57 -14.68 14.18
N VAL A 182 -2.60 -15.42 13.81
CA VAL A 182 -3.04 -15.58 12.43
C VAL A 182 -4.44 -15.02 12.25
N VAL A 183 -4.68 -14.44 11.09
CA VAL A 183 -5.99 -14.06 10.60
C VAL A 183 -6.36 -15.07 9.52
N LEU A 184 -7.44 -15.82 9.75
CA LEU A 184 -8.06 -16.65 8.73
C LEU A 184 -9.19 -15.86 8.12
N GLU A 185 -9.23 -15.81 6.79
CA GLU A 185 -10.29 -15.15 6.03
C GLU A 185 -10.94 -16.15 5.08
N GLU A 186 -12.22 -15.98 4.78
CA GLU A 186 -12.82 -16.69 3.65
C GLU A 186 -12.04 -16.38 2.36
N ARG A 187 -11.93 -17.38 1.49
CA ARG A 187 -11.32 -17.18 0.18
C ARG A 187 -12.29 -16.42 -0.73
N LEU A 188 -11.89 -15.22 -1.13
CA LEU A 188 -12.60 -14.43 -2.14
C LEU A 188 -12.12 -14.78 -3.55
N GLU A 189 -13.05 -14.79 -4.50
CA GLU A 189 -12.78 -14.98 -5.91
C GLU A 189 -13.28 -13.78 -6.72
N GLY A 190 -12.52 -13.38 -7.74
CA GLY A 190 -12.87 -12.24 -8.58
C GLY A 190 -11.66 -11.51 -9.13
N ALA A 191 -11.93 -10.34 -9.73
CA ALA A 191 -10.88 -9.47 -10.22
C ALA A 191 -10.20 -8.74 -9.05
N GLU A 192 -8.87 -8.76 -9.03
CA GLU A 192 -8.07 -8.01 -8.06
C GLU A 192 -7.64 -6.66 -8.66
N LEU A 193 -7.86 -5.57 -7.93
CA LEU A 193 -7.50 -4.23 -8.33
C LEU A 193 -6.93 -3.46 -7.13
N SER A 194 -5.91 -2.65 -7.37
CA SER A 194 -5.33 -1.75 -6.37
C SER A 194 -5.85 -0.34 -6.59
N VAL A 195 -6.60 0.16 -5.61
CA VAL A 195 -7.02 1.56 -5.52
C VAL A 195 -6.11 2.26 -4.53
N LEU A 196 -5.53 3.38 -4.94
CA LEU A 196 -4.65 4.20 -4.12
C LEU A 196 -5.30 5.56 -3.91
N GLY A 197 -5.18 6.12 -2.71
CA GLY A 197 -5.69 7.45 -2.38
C GLY A 197 -4.63 8.24 -1.63
N ILE A 198 -4.58 9.54 -1.89
CA ILE A 198 -3.83 10.51 -1.07
C ILE A 198 -4.83 11.12 -0.08
N THR A 199 -4.47 11.19 1.19
CA THR A 199 -5.30 11.78 2.23
C THR A 199 -4.48 12.70 3.12
N ASP A 200 -5.11 13.76 3.61
CA ASP A 200 -4.60 14.64 4.67
C ASP A 200 -5.15 14.27 6.07
N GLY A 201 -6.00 13.24 6.13
CA GLY A 201 -6.69 12.78 7.34
C GLY A 201 -8.19 13.07 7.34
N THR A 202 -8.68 13.99 6.51
CA THR A 202 -10.11 14.32 6.38
C THR A 202 -10.63 14.10 4.97
N ASP A 203 -9.85 14.50 3.97
CA ASP A 203 -10.20 14.39 2.57
C ASP A 203 -9.40 13.27 1.89
N VAL A 204 -9.93 12.75 0.78
CA VAL A 204 -9.24 11.75 -0.03
C VAL A 204 -9.29 12.12 -1.51
N VAL A 205 -8.13 12.03 -2.17
CA VAL A 205 -7.99 12.15 -3.61
C VAL A 205 -7.57 10.81 -4.17
N ALA A 206 -8.46 10.20 -4.95
CA ALA A 206 -8.20 8.91 -5.60
C ALA A 206 -7.16 9.07 -6.72
N LEU A 207 -6.21 8.13 -6.77
CA LEU A 207 -5.28 7.97 -7.88
C LEU A 207 -5.81 6.97 -8.90
N ALA A 208 -5.22 6.98 -10.10
CA ALA A 208 -5.56 6.00 -11.13
C ALA A 208 -5.35 4.57 -10.60
N PRO A 209 -6.33 3.66 -10.80
CA PRO A 209 -6.22 2.30 -10.31
C PRO A 209 -5.17 1.50 -11.09
N GLY A 210 -4.56 0.54 -10.41
CA GLY A 210 -3.58 -0.38 -10.99
C GLY A 210 -4.00 -1.84 -10.81
N VAL A 211 -3.49 -2.71 -11.68
CA VAL A 211 -3.59 -4.17 -11.50
C VAL A 211 -2.18 -4.70 -11.28
N SER A 212 -1.98 -5.42 -10.19
CA SER A 212 -0.73 -6.13 -9.91
C SER A 212 -0.91 -7.61 -10.22
N ASN A 213 0.07 -8.24 -10.88
CA ASN A 213 0.08 -9.69 -11.08
C ASN A 213 0.92 -10.32 -9.97
N ARG A 214 0.26 -10.78 -8.89
CA ARG A 214 0.93 -11.47 -7.77
C ARG A 214 1.15 -12.96 -8.01
N THR A 215 0.44 -13.57 -8.95
CA THR A 215 0.63 -14.98 -9.31
C THR A 215 1.78 -15.15 -10.30
N SER A 216 2.72 -16.03 -9.99
CA SER A 216 3.76 -16.53 -10.91
C SER A 216 3.19 -17.40 -12.04
N SER A 217 1.91 -17.76 -11.97
CA SER A 217 1.19 -18.46 -13.04
C SER A 217 0.58 -17.46 -14.04
N PRO A 218 0.66 -17.71 -15.37
CA PRO A 218 0.15 -16.80 -16.38
C PRO A 218 -1.38 -16.69 -16.27
N SER A 219 -1.87 -15.53 -15.86
CA SER A 219 -3.31 -15.28 -15.84
C SER A 219 -3.88 -15.25 -17.27
N PRO A 220 -5.16 -15.65 -17.48
CA PRO A 220 -5.82 -15.70 -18.79
C PRO A 220 -5.82 -14.36 -19.55
N TRP A 221 -5.57 -13.25 -18.84
CA TRP A 221 -5.57 -11.88 -19.34
C TRP A 221 -4.49 -11.59 -20.39
N ARG A 222 -3.46 -12.44 -20.55
CA ARG A 222 -2.53 -12.34 -21.69
C ARG A 222 -3.25 -12.44 -23.05
N ARG A 223 -4.39 -13.12 -23.14
CA ARG A 223 -5.15 -13.24 -24.41
C ARG A 223 -6.01 -12.02 -24.73
N GLN A 224 -6.51 -11.28 -23.73
CA GLN A 224 -7.38 -10.12 -23.99
C GLN A 224 -6.62 -8.81 -24.30
N ARG A 225 -5.36 -8.67 -23.86
CA ARG A 225 -4.51 -7.54 -24.31
C ARG A 225 -4.23 -7.54 -25.82
N ALA A 226 -4.27 -8.71 -26.46
CA ALA A 226 -4.17 -8.82 -27.92
C ALA A 226 -5.46 -8.35 -28.62
N LEU A 227 -6.63 -8.61 -28.01
CA LEU A 227 -7.93 -8.22 -28.58
C LEU A 227 -8.21 -6.71 -28.47
N TRP A 228 -7.76 -6.05 -27.40
CA TRP A 228 -7.90 -4.59 -27.27
C TRP A 228 -6.92 -3.77 -28.14
N ARG A 229 -5.84 -4.39 -28.64
CA ARG A 229 -4.92 -3.75 -29.61
C ARG A 229 -5.29 -4.02 -31.07
N ALA A 230 -6.28 -4.88 -31.33
CA ALA A 230 -6.66 -5.32 -32.67
C ALA A 230 -8.08 -4.89 -33.09
N SER A 231 -8.58 -3.77 -32.58
CA SER A 231 -9.76 -3.11 -33.17
C SER A 231 -9.29 -1.96 -34.06
N PRO A 232 -9.19 -2.14 -35.38
CA PRO A 232 -9.01 -1.02 -36.30
C PRO A 232 -10.29 -0.19 -36.29
N THR A 233 -10.12 1.10 -36.01
CA THR A 233 -11.11 2.13 -36.26
C THR A 233 -11.63 2.02 -37.70
N ARG A 234 -12.91 1.70 -37.87
CA ARG A 234 -13.59 1.85 -39.16
C ARG A 234 -13.73 3.35 -39.47
N PRO A 235 -13.25 3.85 -40.63
CA PRO A 235 -13.54 5.20 -41.07
C PRO A 235 -14.89 5.21 -41.80
N GLY A 236 -15.78 6.13 -41.43
CA GLY A 236 -16.92 6.51 -42.28
C GLY A 236 -18.29 6.43 -41.62
N ALA A 237 -18.67 7.49 -40.91
CA ALA A 237 -20.05 7.97 -40.88
C ALA A 237 -20.04 9.47 -40.54
N ARG A 238 -19.96 10.32 -41.56
CA ARG A 238 -20.32 11.74 -41.44
C ARG A 238 -21.83 11.81 -41.28
N GLY A 239 -22.31 12.39 -40.18
CA GLY A 239 -23.74 12.57 -39.94
C GLY A 239 -24.05 13.54 -38.81
N ARG A 240 -23.98 14.84 -39.14
CA ARG A 240 -24.72 15.98 -38.56
C ARG A 240 -24.64 16.27 -37.04
N ARG A 241 -24.05 17.44 -36.79
CA ARG A 241 -24.12 18.37 -35.65
C ARG A 241 -25.50 18.47 -34.97
N SER A 242 -25.48 18.60 -33.63
CA SER A 242 -26.08 19.72 -32.88
C SER A 242 -25.66 19.66 -31.41
N GLY A 243 -25.77 20.79 -30.68
CA GLY A 243 -25.33 21.09 -29.30
C GLY A 243 -25.56 19.96 -28.29
N TRP A 244 -24.86 19.87 -27.17
CA TRP A 244 -24.93 20.81 -26.05
C TRP A 244 -23.62 20.81 -25.25
N TRP A 245 -22.90 21.93 -25.30
CA TRP A 245 -21.94 22.32 -24.25
C TRP A 245 -22.49 23.60 -23.62
N SER A 246 -22.78 23.56 -22.32
CA SER A 246 -22.95 24.77 -21.51
C SER A 246 -22.46 24.50 -20.10
N ARG A 247 -21.24 24.99 -19.81
CA ARG A 247 -20.77 25.39 -18.47
C ARG A 247 -21.03 26.90 -18.32
N PRO A 248 -20.83 27.56 -17.15
CA PRO A 248 -21.08 27.17 -15.75
C PRO A 248 -22.00 28.22 -15.05
N ARG A 249 -22.63 27.89 -13.90
CA ARG A 249 -23.30 28.91 -13.05
C ARG A 249 -22.38 29.37 -11.93
N THR A 250 -22.19 30.68 -11.87
CA THR A 250 -21.56 31.47 -10.82
C THR A 250 -22.43 31.51 -9.55
N ILE A 251 -21.80 31.48 -8.38
CA ILE A 251 -22.41 31.68 -7.05
C ILE A 251 -22.01 33.09 -6.58
N PRO A 252 -22.95 33.96 -6.14
CA PRO A 252 -22.58 35.26 -5.58
C PRO A 252 -22.27 35.16 -4.07
N MET A 253 -21.16 35.79 -3.68
CA MET A 253 -20.85 36.17 -2.30
C MET A 253 -21.74 37.34 -1.87
N THR A 254 -22.39 37.23 -0.71
CA THR A 254 -22.93 38.37 0.04
C THR A 254 -22.18 38.50 1.36
N ARG A 255 -21.60 39.68 1.58
CA ARG A 255 -21.13 40.14 2.88
C ARG A 255 -22.28 40.78 3.64
N SER A 256 -22.33 40.51 4.93
CA SER A 256 -22.77 41.42 6.01
C SER A 256 -22.06 40.97 7.28
#